data_AF-A0A7S1H596-F1
#
_entry.id   AF-A0A7S1H596-F1
#
_cell.length_a   1.000
_cell.length_b   1.000
_cell.length_c   1.000
_cell.angle_alpha   90.00
_cell.angle_beta   90.00
_cell.angle_gamma   90.00
#
_symmetry.space_group_name_H-M   'P 1'
#
loop_
_entity.id
_entity.type
_entity.pdbx_description
1 polymer ?
#
loop_
_entity_poly.entity_id
_entity_poly.type
_entity_poly.pdbx_seq_one_letter_code
_entity_poly.pdbx_strand_id
1 'polypeptide(L)'
;TEHRLANKKSVSINTCHIGVLVFGGTDPVTGRPGYRNAFAVAFNKAKNLGAWAKVGAAPLTEACLNSEKVRHEAGVDGDPLVAILRNMQLHNDTCCLLLRRRGYSADLLSAKLDEQEAQTNEVTEPNAK
;
A
#
# COMPACT_ATOMS: atom_id res chain seq x y z
N THR A 1 16.35 26.19 0.76
CA THR A 1 17.47 25.91 1.68
C THR A 1 18.69 26.73 1.30
N GLU A 2 19.17 26.68 0.05
CA GLU A 2 20.32 27.47 -0.43
C GLU A 2 20.21 28.98 -0.18
N HIS A 3 19.01 29.57 -0.35
CA HIS A 3 18.79 31.01 -0.08
C HIS A 3 19.05 31.43 1.36
N ARG A 4 18.71 30.56 2.33
CA ARG A 4 18.89 30.87 3.74
C ARG A 4 20.36 30.81 4.14
N LEU A 5 21.09 29.84 3.58
CA LEU A 5 22.54 29.73 3.70
C LEU A 5 23.22 30.99 3.14
N ALA A 6 22.82 31.44 1.94
CA ALA A 6 23.35 32.66 1.32
C ALA A 6 23.12 33.92 2.17
N ASN A 7 21.95 34.03 2.83
CA ASN A 7 21.59 35.17 3.68
C ASN A 7 22.04 35.01 5.15
N LYS A 8 22.87 34.01 5.47
CA LYS A 8 23.33 33.70 6.84
C LYS A 8 22.17 33.56 7.84
N LYS A 9 21.02 33.05 7.39
CA LYS A 9 19.84 32.78 8.23
C LYS A 9 19.81 31.31 8.62
N SER A 10 19.17 31.02 9.76
CA SER A 10 19.04 29.64 10.25
C SER A 10 18.32 28.74 9.24
N VAL A 11 18.89 27.56 9.03
CA VAL A 11 18.32 26.50 8.17
C VAL A 11 17.33 25.62 8.95
N SER A 12 17.19 25.84 10.27
CA SER A 12 16.23 25.11 11.10
C SER A 12 14.79 25.30 10.59
N ILE A 13 14.09 24.19 10.38
CA ILE A 13 12.68 24.18 10.02
C ILE A 13 11.88 24.31 11.33
N ASN A 14 11.04 25.34 11.44
CA ASN A 14 10.09 25.50 12.53
C ASN A 14 8.68 25.19 11.99
N THR A 15 7.69 25.21 12.86
CA THR A 15 6.29 24.91 12.48
C THR A 15 5.75 25.85 11.41
N CYS A 16 6.12 27.14 11.40
CA CYS A 16 5.63 28.08 10.39
C CYS A 16 6.26 27.87 9.00
N HIS A 17 7.38 27.16 8.89
CA HIS A 17 7.98 26.78 7.60
C HIS A 17 7.23 25.62 6.93
N ILE A 18 6.51 24.79 7.68
CA ILE A 18 5.80 23.62 7.13
C ILE A 18 4.76 24.06 6.09
N GLY A 19 3.97 25.10 6.40
CA GLY A 19 2.97 25.62 5.47
C GLY A 19 3.58 26.09 4.15
N VAL A 20 4.71 26.79 4.20
CA VAL A 20 5.41 27.27 2.99
C VAL A 20 6.04 26.13 2.19
N LEU A 21 6.53 25.08 2.85
CA LEU A 21 7.09 23.90 2.18
C LEU A 21 6.01 23.07 1.47
N VAL A 22 4.84 22.94 2.08
CA VAL A 22 3.74 22.12 1.55
C VAL A 22 2.93 22.88 0.51
N PHE A 23 2.50 24.10 0.84
CA PHE A 23 1.56 24.89 0.04
C PHE A 23 2.23 26.00 -0.78
N GLY A 24 3.54 26.19 -0.64
CA GLY A 24 4.26 27.26 -1.32
C GLY A 24 4.03 28.62 -0.66
N GLY A 25 4.47 29.67 -1.34
CA GLY A 25 4.33 31.07 -0.87
C GLY A 25 5.67 31.74 -0.60
N THR A 26 5.69 32.58 0.44
CA THR A 26 6.84 33.44 0.78
C THR A 26 7.47 32.95 2.08
N ASP A 27 8.79 32.79 2.09
CA ASP A 27 9.52 32.46 3.33
C ASP A 27 9.39 33.61 4.34
N PRO A 28 8.79 33.39 5.52
CA PRO A 28 8.57 34.45 6.51
C PRO A 28 9.87 35.02 7.11
N VAL A 29 10.99 34.30 7.03
CA VAL A 29 12.28 34.74 7.61
C VAL A 29 13.13 35.50 6.60
N THR A 30 13.08 35.13 5.32
CA THR A 30 13.88 35.78 4.28
C THR A 30 13.07 36.69 3.36
N GLY A 31 11.74 36.70 3.47
CA GLY A 31 10.85 37.44 2.58
C GLY A 31 10.85 36.95 1.14
N ARG A 32 11.49 35.80 0.85
CA ARG A 32 11.65 35.31 -0.52
C ARG A 32 10.33 34.71 -1.04
N PRO A 33 9.74 35.26 -2.12
CA PRO A 33 8.58 34.67 -2.76
C PRO A 33 8.99 33.50 -3.67
N GLY A 34 7.99 32.75 -4.15
CA GLY A 34 8.17 31.80 -5.25
C GLY A 34 8.41 30.35 -4.83
N TYR A 35 8.12 29.98 -3.59
CA TYR A 35 8.03 28.55 -3.24
C TYR A 35 6.80 27.95 -3.93
N ARG A 36 7.01 26.87 -4.69
CA ARG A 36 5.93 26.16 -5.38
C ARG A 36 5.08 25.37 -4.38
N ASN A 37 3.78 25.31 -4.64
CA ASN A 37 2.86 24.46 -3.89
C ASN A 37 3.14 22.99 -4.21
N ALA A 38 3.93 22.34 -3.37
CA ALA A 38 4.31 20.93 -3.54
C ALA A 38 3.08 20.02 -3.51
N PHE A 39 2.10 20.33 -2.65
CA PHE A 39 0.85 19.58 -2.57
C PHE A 39 0.07 19.62 -3.88
N ALA A 40 -0.19 20.81 -4.44
CA ALA A 40 -0.89 20.96 -5.70
C ALA A 40 -0.11 20.32 -6.88
N VAL A 41 1.22 20.39 -6.85
CA VAL A 41 2.06 19.78 -7.88
C VAL A 41 2.06 18.25 -7.79
N ALA A 42 2.00 17.67 -6.59
CA ALA A 42 2.01 16.23 -6.37
C ALA A 42 0.61 15.61 -6.53
N PHE A 43 -0.40 16.23 -5.93
CA PHE A 43 -1.78 15.74 -5.84
C PHE A 43 -2.72 16.39 -6.87
N ASN A 44 -2.21 16.75 -8.05
CA ASN A 44 -3.08 17.20 -9.13
C ASN A 44 -3.87 16.03 -9.72
N LYS A 45 -4.98 16.36 -10.40
CA LYS A 45 -5.88 15.37 -11.02
C LYS A 45 -5.15 14.36 -11.88
N ALA A 46 -4.25 14.80 -12.76
CA ALA A 46 -3.54 13.93 -13.68
C ALA A 46 -2.63 12.93 -12.95
N LYS A 47 -1.90 13.38 -11.93
CA LYS A 47 -1.02 12.51 -11.12
C LYS A 47 -1.81 11.56 -10.24
N ASN A 48 -2.88 12.01 -9.60
CA ASN A 48 -3.74 11.15 -8.79
C ASN A 48 -4.38 10.06 -9.66
N LEU A 49 -4.95 10.42 -10.82
CA LEU A 49 -5.49 9.45 -11.77
C LEU A 49 -4.42 8.49 -12.28
N GLY A 50 -3.21 8.98 -12.59
CA GLY A 50 -2.10 8.12 -12.97
C GLY A 50 -1.68 7.14 -11.87
N ALA A 51 -1.69 7.56 -10.60
CA ALA A 51 -1.42 6.69 -9.46
C ALA A 51 -2.53 5.65 -9.26
N TRP A 52 -3.79 6.07 -9.36
CA TRP A 52 -4.95 5.19 -9.24
C TRP A 52 -5.02 4.17 -10.38
N ALA A 53 -4.66 4.56 -11.60
CA ALA A 53 -4.59 3.66 -12.74
C ALA A 53 -3.58 2.54 -12.53
N LYS A 54 -2.43 2.81 -11.87
CA LYS A 54 -1.41 1.79 -11.59
C LYS A 54 -1.89 0.68 -10.66
N VAL A 55 -2.74 1.02 -9.69
CA VAL A 55 -3.32 0.04 -8.76
C VAL A 55 -4.68 -0.48 -9.23
N GLY A 56 -5.18 0.02 -10.36
CA GLY A 56 -6.49 -0.35 -10.89
C GLY A 56 -7.66 0.16 -10.04
N ALA A 57 -7.49 1.30 -9.38
CA ALA A 57 -8.58 1.96 -8.63
C ALA A 57 -9.44 2.86 -9.53
N ALA A 58 -8.87 3.41 -10.60
CA ALA A 58 -9.59 4.23 -11.59
C ALA A 58 -8.92 4.11 -12.98
N PRO A 59 -9.52 3.39 -13.95
CA PRO A 59 -10.73 2.57 -13.83
C PRO A 59 -10.53 1.39 -12.87
N LEU A 60 -11.63 0.84 -12.35
CA LEU A 60 -11.60 -0.31 -11.44
C LEU A 60 -11.21 -1.58 -12.22
N THR A 61 -9.96 -2.03 -12.05
CA THR A 61 -9.39 -3.19 -12.76
C THR A 61 -8.63 -4.15 -11.85
N GLU A 62 -8.52 -3.84 -10.54
CA GLU A 62 -7.80 -4.67 -9.56
C GLU A 62 -6.34 -4.97 -9.94
N ALA A 63 -5.72 -4.08 -10.73
CA ALA A 63 -4.35 -4.26 -11.23
C ALA A 63 -3.31 -4.45 -10.11
N CYS A 64 -3.61 -4.03 -8.89
CA CYS A 64 -2.80 -4.30 -7.70
C CYS A 64 -2.54 -5.80 -7.49
N LEU A 65 -3.49 -6.69 -7.80
CA LEU A 65 -3.35 -8.14 -7.65
C LEU A 65 -2.26 -8.73 -8.55
N ASN A 66 -1.83 -8.04 -9.61
CA ASN A 66 -0.74 -8.49 -10.46
C ASN A 66 0.66 -8.15 -9.91
N SER A 67 0.74 -7.42 -8.78
CA SER A 67 2.01 -7.04 -8.19
C SER A 67 2.55 -8.11 -7.25
N GLU A 68 3.79 -8.55 -7.45
CA GLU A 68 4.49 -9.50 -6.56
C GLU A 68 4.58 -9.03 -5.09
N LYS A 69 4.37 -7.74 -4.83
CA LYS A 69 4.41 -7.16 -3.47
C LYS A 69 3.07 -7.22 -2.76
N VAL A 70 2.01 -7.60 -3.45
CA VAL A 70 0.68 -7.78 -2.85
C VAL A 70 0.60 -9.20 -2.31
N ARG A 71 0.15 -9.32 -1.06
CA ARG A 71 -0.10 -10.61 -0.43
C ARG A 71 -1.45 -11.13 -0.93
N HIS A 72 -1.44 -12.37 -1.39
CA HIS A 72 -2.63 -13.09 -1.81
C HIS A 72 -3.12 -13.98 -0.66
N GLU A 73 -4.43 -14.03 -0.45
CA GLU A 73 -5.06 -14.79 0.62
C GLU A 73 -6.18 -15.68 0.03
N ALA A 74 -6.28 -16.93 0.48
CA ALA A 74 -7.18 -17.91 -0.13
C ALA A 74 -8.67 -17.69 0.18
N GLY A 75 -8.99 -16.73 1.05
CA GLY A 75 -10.36 -16.31 1.38
C GLY A 75 -10.94 -15.22 0.48
N VAL A 76 -10.15 -14.65 -0.45
CA VAL A 76 -10.62 -13.57 -1.34
C VAL A 76 -11.17 -14.18 -2.64
N ASP A 77 -12.48 -14.12 -2.81
CA ASP A 77 -13.15 -14.54 -4.05
C ASP A 77 -12.68 -13.70 -5.25
N GLY A 78 -12.29 -14.36 -6.34
CA GLY A 78 -11.88 -13.72 -7.59
C GLY A 78 -10.37 -13.57 -7.79
N ASP A 79 -9.55 -13.85 -6.77
CA ASP A 79 -8.09 -13.81 -6.92
C ASP A 79 -7.58 -15.03 -7.73
N PRO A 80 -6.94 -14.81 -8.90
CA PRO A 80 -6.48 -15.89 -9.77
C PRO A 80 -5.39 -16.78 -9.12
N LEU A 81 -4.72 -16.28 -8.08
CA LEU A 81 -3.62 -16.96 -7.40
C LEU A 81 -4.11 -17.95 -6.32
N VAL A 82 -5.39 -17.91 -5.95
CA VAL A 82 -6.00 -18.84 -4.97
C VAL A 82 -5.84 -20.29 -5.41
N ALA A 83 -5.99 -20.59 -6.70
CA ALA A 83 -5.81 -21.94 -7.23
C ALA A 83 -4.37 -22.43 -7.04
N ILE A 84 -3.38 -21.55 -7.21
CA ILE A 84 -1.96 -21.86 -7.01
C ILE A 84 -1.68 -22.10 -5.53
N LEU A 85 -2.22 -21.25 -4.65
CA LEU A 85 -2.07 -21.40 -3.19
C LEU A 85 -2.65 -22.74 -2.70
N ARG A 86 -3.86 -23.11 -3.15
CA ARG A 86 -4.45 -24.42 -2.82
C ARG A 86 -3.61 -25.59 -3.33
N ASN A 87 -3.00 -25.45 -4.50
CA ASN A 87 -2.09 -26.46 -5.02
C ASN A 87 -0.82 -26.60 -4.17
N MET A 88 -0.26 -25.49 -3.70
CA MET A 88 0.87 -25.51 -2.75
C MET A 88 0.50 -26.19 -1.42
N GLN A 89 -0.70 -25.93 -0.89
CA GLN A 89 -1.21 -26.61 0.30
C GLN A 89 -1.26 -28.13 0.11
N LEU A 90 -1.85 -28.56 -1.01
CA LEU A 90 -1.97 -29.98 -1.34
C LEU A 90 -0.59 -30.67 -1.41
N HIS A 91 0.40 -30.02 -2.02
CA HIS A 91 1.76 -30.54 -2.09
C HIS A 91 2.42 -30.61 -0.70
N ASN A 92 2.27 -29.56 0.13
CA ASN A 92 2.80 -29.54 1.49
C ASN A 92 2.21 -30.70 2.32
N ASP A 93 0.89 -30.89 2.27
CA ASP A 93 0.19 -31.94 2.99
C ASP A 93 0.64 -33.33 2.53
N THR A 94 0.78 -33.54 1.22
CA THR A 94 1.25 -34.81 0.64
C THR A 94 2.68 -35.14 1.10
N CYS A 95 3.59 -34.16 1.05
CA CYS A 95 4.97 -34.34 1.50
C CYS A 95 5.05 -34.64 3.00
N CYS A 96 4.29 -33.89 3.83
CA CYS A 96 4.23 -34.12 5.27
C CYS A 96 3.67 -35.51 5.61
N LEU A 97 2.66 -35.96 4.88
CA LEU A 97 2.11 -37.31 5.03
C LEU A 97 3.15 -38.39 4.69
N LEU A 98 3.91 -38.21 3.61
CA LEU A 98 4.97 -39.14 3.23
C LEU A 98 6.09 -39.22 4.27
N LEU A 99 6.49 -38.09 4.85
CA LEU A 99 7.47 -38.04 5.94
C LEU A 99 6.99 -38.82 7.16
N ARG A 100 5.74 -38.56 7.59
CA ARG A 100 5.10 -39.26 8.70
C ARG A 100 5.02 -40.77 8.44
N ARG A 101 4.63 -41.18 7.23
CA ARG A 101 4.57 -42.60 6.84
C ARG A 101 5.94 -43.29 6.88
N ARG A 102 7.03 -42.54 6.68
CA ARG A 102 8.41 -43.03 6.80
C ARG A 102 8.99 -42.92 8.21
N GLY A 103 8.20 -42.48 9.19
CA GLY A 103 8.61 -42.38 10.60
C GLY A 103 9.30 -41.06 10.99
N TYR A 104 9.30 -40.04 10.12
CA TYR A 104 9.85 -38.72 10.42
C TYR A 104 8.77 -37.77 10.96
N SER A 105 9.13 -36.84 11.87
CA SER A 105 8.26 -35.73 12.24
C SER A 105 8.20 -34.71 11.10
N ALA A 106 6.99 -34.25 10.78
CA ALA A 106 6.73 -33.25 9.76
C ALA A 106 6.21 -31.92 10.35
N ASP A 107 6.18 -31.78 11.67
CA ASP A 107 5.41 -30.72 12.33
C ASP A 107 6.02 -29.33 12.12
N LEU A 108 7.34 -29.26 11.91
CA LEU A 108 8.04 -28.03 11.53
C LEU A 108 7.84 -27.63 10.06
N LEU A 109 7.40 -28.57 9.22
CA LEU A 109 7.22 -28.36 7.77
C LEU A 109 5.75 -28.24 7.38
N SER A 110 4.83 -28.65 8.27
CA SER A 110 3.40 -28.52 8.03
C SER A 110 3.01 -27.04 8.04
N ALA A 111 2.62 -26.54 6.88
CA ALA A 111 2.08 -25.21 6.72
C ALA A 111 0.58 -25.33 6.41
N LYS A 112 -0.20 -24.37 6.89
CA LYS A 112 -1.62 -24.25 6.60
C LYS A 112 -1.89 -22.87 6.01
N LEU A 113 -2.65 -22.87 4.92
CA LEU A 113 -3.25 -21.65 4.40
C LEU A 113 -4.30 -21.12 5.37
N ASP A 114 -4.25 -19.81 5.59
CA ASP A 114 -5.25 -19.09 6.35
C ASP A 114 -6.41 -18.76 5.41
N GLU A 115 -7.49 -19.51 5.55
CA GLU A 115 -8.75 -19.25 4.86
C GLU A 115 -9.54 -18.30 5.77
N GLN A 116 -9.35 -16.99 5.61
CA GLN A 116 -10.23 -16.05 6.29
C GLN A 116 -11.65 -16.28 5.77
N GLU A 117 -12.55 -16.75 6.65
CA GLU A 117 -13.98 -16.72 6.37
C GLU A 117 -14.35 -15.27 6.06
N ALA A 118 -14.98 -15.04 4.90
CA ALA A 118 -15.42 -13.71 4.49
C ALA A 118 -16.28 -13.12 5.60
N GLN A 119 -15.69 -12.23 6.40
CA GLN A 119 -16.39 -11.60 7.50
C GLN A 119 -17.40 -10.66 6.86
N THR A 120 -18.67 -11.08 6.84
CA THR A 120 -19.83 -10.32 6.36
C THR A 120 -20.15 -9.19 7.33
N ASN A 121 -19.17 -8.34 7.63
CA ASN A 121 -19.43 -7.08 8.29
C ASN A 121 -19.94 -6.14 7.19
N GLU A 122 -21.25 -6.01 7.07
CA GLU A 122 -21.89 -5.00 6.23
C GLU A 122 -21.36 -3.62 6.64
N VAL A 123 -20.44 -3.04 5.86
CA VAL A 123 -19.79 -1.74 6.17
C VAL A 123 -20.73 -0.56 5.92
N THR A 124 -21.86 -0.79 5.23
CA THR A 124 -22.79 0.28 4.85
C THR A 124 -24.19 -0.01 5.34
N GLU A 125 -24.67 0.76 6.31
CA GLU A 125 -26.10 0.85 6.59
C GLU A 125 -26.81 1.57 5.41
N PRO A 126 -28.02 1.16 5.04
CA PRO A 126 -28.80 1.87 4.03
C PRO A 126 -29.17 3.26 4.55
N ASN A 127 -28.86 4.29 3.77
CA ASN A 127 -29.26 5.67 4.05
C ASN A 127 -30.78 5.81 3.87
N ALA A 128 -31.54 5.54 4.94
CA ALA A 128 -32.97 5.74 4.97
C ALA A 128 -33.28 7.25 4.95
N LYS A 129 -34.18 7.65 4.03
CA LYS A 129 -34.70 9.02 3.92
C LYS A 129 -35.77 9.30 4.96
#